data_AF-A0A0J8S3Z8-F1
#
_entry.id   AF-A0A0J8S3Z8-F1
#
_cell.length_a   1.000
_cell.length_b   1.000
_cell.length_c   1.000
_cell.angle_alpha   90.00
_cell.angle_beta   90.00
_cell.angle_gamma   90.00
#
_symmetry.space_group_name_H-M   'P 1'
#
loop_
_entity.id
_entity.type
_entity.pdbx_description
1 polymer ?
#
loop_
_entity_poly.entity_id
_entity_poly.type
_entity_poly.pdbx_seq_one_letter_code
_entity_poly.pdbx_strand_id
1 'polypeptide(L)'
;MSDEVFKELEQDIHNNGFHSDVVPSKVHVGEGQFDIAVSSGEFSRLQSTYSRVVVTPFGSGDTLADKHGKRGAARKAALAYEDILEKGVFPGTEKWFRDQIAHYRRVETSARL
;
A
#
# COMPACT_ATOMS: atom_id res chain seq x y z
N MET A 1 2.67 -15.36 9.99
CA MET A 1 3.88 -14.81 9.34
C MET A 1 3.62 -13.36 8.92
N SER A 2 3.37 -12.45 9.85
CA SER A 2 3.00 -11.05 9.51
C SER A 2 3.87 -10.01 10.20
N ASP A 3 4.16 -10.20 11.50
CA ASP A 3 4.73 -9.11 12.29
C ASP A 3 6.25 -8.97 12.13
N GLU A 4 6.94 -10.08 11.84
CA GLU A 4 8.39 -10.09 11.65
C GLU A 4 8.77 -9.51 10.28
N VAL A 5 8.10 -9.95 9.20
CA VAL A 5 8.25 -9.37 7.85
C VAL A 5 7.89 -7.89 7.84
N PHE A 6 6.85 -7.48 8.58
CA PHE A 6 6.51 -6.07 8.69
C PHE A 6 7.62 -5.28 9.40
N LYS A 7 8.15 -5.78 10.52
CA LYS A 7 9.26 -5.13 11.25
C LYS A 7 10.53 -5.05 10.41
N GLU A 8 10.86 -6.10 9.67
CA GLU A 8 11.99 -6.10 8.74
C GLU A 8 11.82 -5.03 7.65
N LEU A 9 10.64 -4.95 7.04
CA LEU A 9 10.32 -3.91 6.07
C LEU A 9 10.39 -2.50 6.69
N GLU A 10 9.88 -2.31 7.90
CA GLU A 10 9.98 -1.04 8.61
C GLU A 10 11.44 -0.64 8.86
N GLN A 11 12.26 -1.60 9.31
CA GLN A 11 13.65 -1.36 9.61
C GLN A 11 14.48 -1.09 8.34
N ASP A 12 14.20 -1.80 7.25
CA ASP A 12 14.86 -1.57 5.95
C ASP A 12 14.48 -0.18 5.37
N ILE A 13 13.20 0.20 5.42
CA ILE A 13 12.72 1.54 5.04
C ILE A 13 13.41 2.62 5.86
N HIS A 14 13.50 2.44 7.18
CA HIS A 14 14.20 3.36 8.05
C HIS A 14 15.71 3.44 7.73
N ASN A 15 16.38 2.30 7.55
CA ASN A 15 17.82 2.24 7.25
C ASN A 15 18.17 2.89 5.90
N ASN A 16 17.23 2.92 4.95
CA ASN A 16 17.36 3.62 3.68
C ASN A 16 16.99 5.12 3.76
N GLY A 17 16.74 5.65 4.96
CA GLY A 17 16.50 7.07 5.22
C GLY A 17 15.11 7.55 4.84
N PHE A 18 14.12 6.65 4.86
CA PHE A 18 12.71 6.98 4.69
C PHE A 18 12.04 6.99 6.08
N HIS A 19 12.01 8.15 6.73
CA HIS A 19 11.36 8.32 8.03
C HIS A 19 9.86 8.64 7.86
N SER A 20 9.13 8.83 8.97
CA SER A 20 7.68 9.05 8.96
C SER A 20 7.21 10.33 8.26
N ASP A 21 8.11 11.29 8.02
CA ASP A 21 7.86 12.48 7.19
C ASP A 21 7.89 12.18 5.68
N VAL A 22 8.66 11.17 5.28
CA VAL A 22 8.79 10.72 3.89
C VAL A 22 7.83 9.58 3.56
N VAL A 23 7.77 8.57 4.42
CA VAL A 23 6.87 7.41 4.34
C VAL A 23 5.92 7.47 5.53
N PRO A 24 4.87 8.30 5.45
CA PRO A 24 3.97 8.50 6.58
C PRO A 24 3.09 7.29 6.88
N SER A 25 2.98 6.33 5.96
CA SER A 25 2.24 5.09 6.24
C SER A 25 2.63 3.92 5.35
N LYS A 26 2.41 2.72 5.87
CA LYS A 26 2.58 1.42 5.21
C LYS A 26 1.33 0.59 5.53
N VAL A 27 0.66 0.08 4.51
CA VAL A 27 -0.63 -0.60 4.63
C VAL A 27 -0.48 -2.03 4.14
N HIS A 28 -0.59 -3.00 5.04
CA HIS A 28 -0.59 -4.42 4.66
C HIS A 28 -1.93 -4.75 3.97
N VAL A 29 -1.91 -4.95 2.66
CA VAL A 29 -3.12 -5.23 1.85
C VAL A 29 -3.43 -6.72 1.74
N GLY A 30 -2.58 -7.57 2.34
CA GLY A 30 -2.70 -9.02 2.39
C GLY A 30 -1.75 -9.71 1.42
N GLU A 31 -1.66 -11.04 1.53
CA GLU A 31 -0.78 -11.88 0.69
C GLU A 31 0.71 -11.45 0.71
N GLY A 32 1.16 -10.85 1.83
CA GLY A 32 2.52 -10.36 1.98
C GLY A 32 2.82 -9.07 1.22
N GLN A 33 1.82 -8.42 0.62
CA GLN A 33 1.97 -7.15 -0.09
C GLN A 33 1.63 -5.95 0.79
N PHE A 34 2.40 -4.88 0.58
CA PHE A 34 2.22 -3.62 1.28
C PHE A 34 2.07 -2.48 0.28
N ASP A 35 1.08 -1.62 0.52
CA ASP A 35 1.03 -0.31 -0.10
C ASP A 35 1.81 0.68 0.76
N ILE A 36 2.64 1.50 0.13
CA ILE A 36 3.50 2.47 0.83
C ILE A 36 3.06 3.88 0.43
N ALA A 37 2.61 4.66 1.41
CA ALA A 37 2.35 6.07 1.23
C ALA A 37 3.69 6.81 1.23
N VAL A 38 3.98 7.59 0.19
CA VAL A 38 5.23 8.36 0.07
C VAL A 38 4.94 9.80 -0.28
N SER A 39 5.69 10.73 0.29
CA SER A 39 5.65 12.13 -0.08
C SER A 39 5.99 12.29 -1.58
N SER A 40 5.30 13.21 -2.27
CA SER A 40 5.38 13.30 -3.74
C SER A 40 6.80 13.52 -4.28
N GLY A 41 7.66 14.21 -3.52
CA GLY A 41 9.06 14.44 -3.89
C GLY A 41 9.96 13.22 -3.76
N GLU A 42 9.56 12.21 -2.97
CA GLU A 42 10.40 11.06 -2.62
C GLU A 42 9.97 9.78 -3.35
N PHE A 43 8.87 9.82 -4.10
CA PHE A 43 8.36 8.66 -4.85
C PHE A 43 9.42 8.06 -5.79
N SER A 44 10.12 8.89 -6.58
CA SER A 44 11.16 8.43 -7.49
C SER A 44 12.34 7.78 -6.76
N ARG A 45 12.67 8.29 -5.57
CA ARG A 45 13.73 7.71 -4.72
C ARG A 45 13.29 6.35 -4.17
N LEU A 46 12.06 6.26 -3.63
CA LEU A 46 11.50 4.99 -3.18
C LEU A 46 11.50 3.96 -4.32
N GLN A 47 11.01 4.36 -5.50
CA GLN A 47 10.95 3.48 -6.66
C GLN A 47 12.35 3.02 -7.09
N SER A 48 13.37 3.88 -7.01
CA SER A 48 14.75 3.50 -7.31
C SER A 48 15.30 2.48 -6.30
N THR A 49 15.18 2.78 -5.00
CA THR A 49 15.66 1.93 -3.91
C THR A 49 14.99 0.55 -3.92
N TYR A 50 13.67 0.51 -4.16
CA TYR A 50 12.86 -0.69 -4.10
C TYR A 50 12.48 -1.24 -5.48
N SER A 51 13.15 -0.79 -6.55
CA SER A 51 12.81 -1.15 -7.95
C SER A 51 12.67 -2.65 -8.21
N ARG A 52 13.41 -3.48 -7.46
CA ARG A 52 13.40 -4.95 -7.57
C ARG A 52 12.20 -5.62 -6.93
N VAL A 53 11.50 -4.92 -6.03
CA VAL A 53 10.38 -5.46 -5.22
C VAL A 53 9.07 -4.69 -5.42
N VAL A 54 9.11 -3.56 -6.14
CA VAL A 54 7.89 -2.81 -6.52
C VAL A 54 7.08 -3.63 -7.51
N VAL A 55 5.80 -3.83 -7.18
CA VAL A 55 4.82 -4.50 -8.04
C VAL A 55 3.77 -3.48 -8.46
N THR A 56 3.40 -3.49 -9.74
CA THR A 56 2.31 -2.66 -10.25
C THR A 56 0.97 -3.23 -9.77
N PRO A 57 0.11 -2.43 -9.09
CA PRO A 57 -1.22 -2.88 -8.69
C PRO A 57 -2.02 -3.40 -9.88
N PHE A 58 -2.63 -4.57 -9.72
CA PHE A 58 -3.40 -5.31 -10.73
C PHE A 58 -2.61 -5.70 -11.99
N GLY A 59 -1.29 -5.56 -11.96
CA GLY A 59 -0.37 -5.98 -13.01
C GLY A 59 0.20 -7.39 -12.78
N SER A 60 1.14 -7.78 -13.63
CA SER A 60 1.85 -9.04 -13.47
C SER A 60 2.67 -9.06 -12.18
N GLY A 61 2.54 -10.13 -11.38
CA GLY A 61 3.24 -10.29 -10.11
C GLY A 61 2.50 -9.71 -8.91
N ASP A 62 1.33 -9.10 -9.11
CA ASP A 62 0.44 -8.72 -8.02
C ASP A 62 -0.23 -9.97 -7.44
N THR A 63 0.35 -10.52 -6.37
CA THR A 63 -0.09 -11.77 -5.76
C THR A 63 -1.53 -11.69 -5.21
N LEU A 64 -1.93 -10.53 -4.69
CA LEU A 64 -3.29 -10.27 -4.23
C LEU A 64 -4.27 -10.33 -5.41
N ALA A 65 -3.93 -9.70 -6.54
CA ALA A 65 -4.72 -9.75 -7.76
C ALA A 65 -4.73 -11.13 -8.41
N ASP A 66 -3.59 -11.83 -8.45
CA ASP A 66 -3.47 -13.18 -9.00
C ASP A 66 -4.35 -14.18 -8.23
N LYS A 67 -4.42 -14.03 -6.91
CA LYS A 67 -5.17 -14.94 -6.04
C LYS A 67 -6.66 -14.62 -5.96
N HIS A 68 -7.03 -13.35 -5.89
CA HIS A 68 -8.42 -12.93 -5.62
C HIS A 68 -9.12 -12.30 -6.84
N GLY A 69 -8.41 -12.19 -7.97
CA GLY A 69 -8.82 -11.36 -9.09
C GLY A 69 -8.75 -9.87 -8.76
N LYS A 70 -8.73 -9.02 -9.79
CA LYS A 70 -8.58 -7.57 -9.60
C LYS A 70 -9.65 -6.95 -8.69
N ARG A 71 -10.92 -7.38 -8.82
CA ARG A 71 -12.02 -6.90 -7.96
C ARG A 71 -11.84 -7.34 -6.51
N GLY A 72 -11.49 -8.60 -6.29
CA GLY A 72 -11.27 -9.14 -4.95
C GLY A 72 -10.06 -8.50 -4.26
N ALA A 73 -8.99 -8.27 -5.01
CA ALA A 73 -7.82 -7.54 -4.55
C ALA A 73 -8.16 -6.09 -4.20
N ALA A 74 -8.89 -5.38 -5.06
CA ALA A 74 -9.33 -4.02 -4.77
C ALA A 74 -10.21 -3.94 -3.51
N ARG A 75 -11.15 -4.86 -3.33
CA ARG A 75 -11.96 -4.95 -2.11
C ARG A 75 -11.09 -5.15 -0.86
N LYS A 76 -10.11 -6.05 -0.92
CA LYS A 76 -9.19 -6.34 0.19
C LYS A 76 -8.33 -5.14 0.53
N ALA A 77 -7.76 -4.48 -0.47
CA ALA A 77 -7.01 -3.25 -0.28
C ALA A 77 -7.89 -2.20 0.40
N ALA A 78 -9.07 -1.89 -0.14
CA ALA A 78 -9.99 -0.91 0.45
C ALA A 78 -10.31 -1.19 1.93
N LEU A 79 -10.59 -2.46 2.28
CA LEU A 79 -10.84 -2.86 3.67
C LEU A 79 -9.60 -2.64 4.57
N ALA A 80 -8.39 -2.90 4.08
CA ALA A 80 -7.16 -2.66 4.84
C ALA A 80 -6.95 -1.16 5.10
N TYR A 81 -7.23 -0.30 4.12
CA TYR A 81 -7.18 1.14 4.31
C TYR A 81 -8.25 1.65 5.28
N GLU A 82 -9.48 1.12 5.21
CA GLU A 82 -10.57 1.46 6.12
C GLU A 82 -10.22 1.10 7.57
N ASP A 83 -9.66 -0.10 7.80
CA ASP A 83 -9.21 -0.56 9.13
C ASP A 83 -8.10 0.32 9.72
N ILE A 84 -7.11 0.73 8.92
CA ILE A 84 -6.06 1.64 9.37
C ILE A 84 -6.62 3.04 9.64
N LEU A 85 -7.53 3.53 8.78
CA LEU A 85 -8.16 4.82 8.97
C LEU A 85 -8.98 4.86 10.27
N GLU A 86 -9.69 3.78 10.60
CA GLU A 86 -10.44 3.64 11.85
C GLU A 86 -9.55 3.60 13.10
N LYS A 87 -8.37 2.96 13.00
CA LYS A 87 -7.36 2.91 14.09
C LYS A 87 -6.64 4.24 14.31
N GLY A 88 -6.77 5.18 13.37
CA GLY A 88 -6.11 6.48 13.39
C GLY A 88 -4.85 6.51 12.54
N VAL A 89 -4.67 7.63 11.85
CA VAL A 89 -3.56 7.87 10.92
C VAL A 89 -2.79 9.12 11.30
N PHE A 90 -1.58 9.27 10.74
CA PHE A 90 -0.78 10.48 10.95
C PHE A 90 -1.54 11.74 10.49
N PRO A 91 -1.50 12.85 11.26
CA PRO A 91 -2.15 14.10 10.86
C PRO A 91 -1.75 14.54 9.45
N GLY A 92 -2.72 14.98 8.67
CA GLY A 92 -2.52 15.40 7.28
C GLY A 92 -2.55 14.27 6.24
N THR A 93 -2.60 12.99 6.65
CA THR A 93 -2.67 11.85 5.71
C THR A 93 -4.07 11.32 5.45
N GLU A 94 -5.06 11.72 6.25
CA GLU A 94 -6.44 11.21 6.18
C GLU A 94 -7.06 11.34 4.78
N LYS A 95 -6.88 12.50 4.13
CA LYS A 95 -7.42 12.70 2.77
C LYS A 95 -6.82 11.68 1.79
N TRP A 96 -5.53 11.41 1.90
CA TRP A 96 -4.86 10.44 1.04
C TRP A 96 -5.42 9.03 1.25
N PHE A 97 -5.64 8.61 2.51
CA PHE A 97 -6.31 7.35 2.82
C PHE A 97 -7.69 7.26 2.19
N ARG A 98 -8.52 8.30 2.34
CA ARG A 98 -9.86 8.37 1.73
C ARG A 98 -9.81 8.31 0.20
N ASP A 99 -8.83 8.97 -0.42
CA ASP A 99 -8.62 8.92 -1.87
C ASP A 99 -8.23 7.51 -2.35
N GLN A 100 -7.37 6.79 -1.61
CA GLN A 100 -7.00 5.39 -1.90
C GLN A 100 -8.20 4.45 -1.75
N ILE A 101 -8.96 4.57 -0.66
CA ILE A 101 -10.21 3.79 -0.47
C ILE A 101 -11.14 4.02 -1.66
N ALA A 102 -11.38 5.28 -2.03
CA ALA A 102 -12.24 5.62 -3.16
C ALA A 102 -11.70 5.06 -4.49
N HIS A 103 -10.38 5.06 -4.70
CA HIS A 103 -9.76 4.43 -5.87
C HIS A 103 -10.06 2.93 -5.92
N TYR A 104 -9.77 2.20 -4.85
CA TYR A 104 -10.00 0.76 -4.80
C TYR A 104 -11.48 0.37 -4.89
N ARG A 105 -12.39 1.12 -4.26
CA ARG A 105 -13.84 0.92 -4.40
C ARG A 105 -14.35 1.14 -5.83
N ARG A 106 -13.77 2.09 -6.57
CA ARG A 106 -14.06 2.25 -8.02
C ARG A 106 -13.60 1.05 -8.82
N VAL A 107 -12.41 0.50 -8.52
CA VAL A 107 -11.92 -0.71 -9.21
C VAL A 107 -12.78 -1.92 -8.87
N GLU A 108 -13.17 -2.10 -7.60
CA GLU A 108 -14.06 -3.18 -7.15
C GLU A 108 -15.39 -3.20 -7.92
N THR A 109 -15.99 -2.02 -8.12
CA THR A 109 -17.30 -1.86 -8.77
C THR A 109 -17.23 -1.78 -10.30
N SER A 110 -16.03 -1.67 -10.88
CA SER A 110 -15.87 -1.50 -12.33
C SER A 110 -16.29 -2.75 -13.10
N ALA A 111 -17.27 -2.59 -13.99
CA ALA A 111 -17.86 -3.66 -14.79
C ALA A 111 -16.92 -4.27 -15.84
N ARG A 112 -15.86 -3.54 -16.24
CA ARG A 112 -14.85 -3.99 -17.23
C ARG A 112 -13.50 -4.17 -16.57
N LEU A 113 -13.09 -5.43 -16.38
CA LEU A 113 -11.70 -5.83 -16.14
C LEU A 113 -11.41 -7.10 -16.94
#